data_AF-A0A5N6GFW5-F1
#
_entry.id   AF-A0A5N6GFW5-F1
#
_cell.length_a   1.000
_cell.length_b   1.000
_cell.length_c   1.000
_cell.angle_alpha   90.00
_cell.angle_beta   90.00
_cell.angle_gamma   90.00
#
_symmetry.space_group_name_H-M   'P 1'
#
loop_
_entity.id
_entity.type
_entity.pdbx_description
1 polymer ?
#
loop_
_entity_poly.entity_id
_entity_poly.type
_entity_poly.pdbx_seq_one_letter_code
_entity_poly.pdbx_strand_id
1 'polypeptide(L)'
;MKSKRIDLCDILGRQRTYLGDDKIQLQPEHRLFIRQTYFHTFNTSNGSENRRVRSRLCQILRLSSYICILVATSLTHTDIAHLKDFPACLLGIQEWKDLYPITRDQEGRAAAIIADLDEQRQTIIRGRAQDQSTEPS
;
A
#
# COMPACT_ATOMS: atom_id res chain seq x y z
N MET A 1 -11.03 15.11 21.62
CA MET A 1 -9.99 15.54 20.66
C MET A 1 -10.55 15.42 19.26
N LYS A 2 -10.67 16.53 18.51
CA LYS A 2 -11.17 16.52 17.12
C LYS A 2 -10.10 15.82 16.26
N SER A 3 -10.35 14.57 15.88
CA SER A 3 -9.51 13.83 14.94
C SER A 3 -9.42 14.67 13.66
N LYS A 4 -8.25 15.27 13.41
CA LYS A 4 -7.95 15.93 12.13
C LYS A 4 -8.23 14.87 11.07
N ARG A 5 -9.26 15.08 10.23
CA ARG A 5 -9.44 14.26 9.04
C ARG A 5 -8.17 14.45 8.23
N ILE A 6 -7.36 13.40 8.23
CA ILE A 6 -6.23 13.31 7.33
C ILE A 6 -6.83 13.20 5.93
N ASP A 7 -6.54 14.18 5.08
CA ASP A 7 -6.88 14.07 3.67
C ASP A 7 -5.91 13.09 3.02
N LEU A 8 -6.46 11.98 2.53
CA LEU A 8 -5.68 10.93 1.89
C LEU A 8 -4.96 11.45 0.65
N CYS A 9 -5.60 12.31 -0.12
CA CYS A 9 -5.01 12.87 -1.34
C CYS A 9 -3.83 13.80 -1.01
N ASP A 10 -3.92 14.57 0.07
CA ASP A 10 -2.79 15.37 0.56
C ASP A 10 -1.60 14.51 0.99
N ILE A 11 -1.87 13.39 1.68
CA ILE A 11 -0.82 12.43 2.06
C ILE A 11 -0.14 11.86 0.81
N LEU A 12 -0.92 11.40 -0.16
CA LEU A 12 -0.40 10.82 -1.39
C LEU A 12 0.40 11.84 -2.20
N GLY A 13 -0.05 13.10 -2.25
CA GLY A 13 0.66 14.20 -2.88
C GLY A 13 2.02 14.45 -2.25
N ARG A 14 2.08 14.57 -0.91
CA ARG A 14 3.36 14.76 -0.21
C ARG A 14 4.31 13.59 -0.41
N GLN A 15 3.79 12.37 -0.37
CA GLN A 15 4.60 11.18 -0.55
C GLN A 15 5.14 11.08 -1.98
N ARG A 16 4.33 11.44 -2.98
CA ARG A 16 4.78 11.53 -4.38
C ARG A 16 5.94 12.50 -4.53
N THR A 17 5.83 13.70 -3.95
CA THR A 17 6.93 14.68 -3.95
C THR A 17 8.18 14.13 -3.25
N TYR A 18 8.02 13.43 -2.13
CA TYR A 18 9.13 12.84 -1.40
C TYR A 18 9.84 11.72 -2.16
N LEU A 19 9.09 10.84 -2.82
CA LEU A 19 9.66 9.75 -3.64
C LEU A 19 10.28 10.24 -4.96
N GLY A 20 10.04 11.49 -5.34
CA GLY A 20 10.55 12.11 -6.56
C GLY A 20 9.65 11.86 -7.77
N ASP A 21 9.45 12.90 -8.58
CA ASP A 21 8.51 12.87 -9.70
C ASP A 21 8.98 11.98 -10.87
N ASP A 22 10.27 11.92 -11.18
CA ASP A 22 10.78 11.23 -12.39
C ASP A 22 11.41 9.85 -12.12
N LYS A 23 11.91 9.63 -10.91
CA LYS A 23 12.53 8.37 -10.48
C LYS A 23 12.00 8.06 -9.10
N ILE A 24 11.24 6.96 -8.96
CA ILE A 24 10.82 6.48 -7.64
C ILE A 24 12.08 6.16 -6.83
N GLN A 25 12.46 7.05 -5.92
CA GLN A 25 13.62 6.89 -5.06
C GLN A 25 13.21 6.16 -3.79
N LEU A 26 13.18 4.83 -3.87
CA LEU A 26 12.88 3.99 -2.72
C LEU A 26 14.11 3.84 -1.80
N GLN A 27 14.05 4.48 -0.64
CA GLN A 27 14.90 4.19 0.51
C GLN A 27 14.71 2.72 0.96
N PRO A 28 15.71 2.11 1.63
CA PRO A 28 15.61 0.74 2.16
C PRO A 28 14.37 0.51 3.05
N GLU A 29 14.02 1.48 3.89
CA GLU A 29 12.82 1.42 4.75
C GLU A 29 11.51 1.31 3.95
N HIS A 30 11.41 1.98 2.80
CA HIS A 30 10.24 1.86 1.93
C HIS A 30 10.05 0.43 1.43
N ARG A 31 11.14 -0.28 1.13
CA ARG A 31 11.06 -1.68 0.67
C ARG A 31 10.42 -2.58 1.72
N LEU A 32 10.71 -2.35 3.01
CA LEU A 32 10.06 -3.09 4.10
C LEU A 32 8.56 -2.82 4.14
N PHE A 33 8.14 -1.56 4.09
CA PHE A 33 6.72 -1.20 4.13
C PHE A 33 5.94 -1.67 2.90
N ILE A 34 6.55 -1.61 1.71
CA ILE A 34 5.97 -2.14 0.47
C ILE A 34 5.79 -3.65 0.60
N ARG A 35 6.80 -4.38 1.07
CA ARG A 35 6.72 -5.84 1.28
C ARG A 35 5.66 -6.22 2.31
N GLN A 36 5.52 -5.46 3.40
CA GLN A 36 4.48 -5.67 4.40
C GLN A 36 3.08 -5.42 3.82
N THR A 37 2.90 -4.31 3.09
CA THR A 37 1.65 -4.00 2.39
C THR A 37 1.27 -5.09 1.41
N TYR A 38 2.23 -5.57 0.62
CA TYR A 38 2.05 -6.70 -0.29
C TYR A 38 1.60 -7.96 0.46
N PHE A 39 2.27 -8.31 1.57
CA PHE A 39 1.84 -9.43 2.42
C PHE A 39 0.39 -9.25 2.88
N HIS A 40 0.00 -8.08 3.36
CA HIS A 40 -1.39 -7.82 3.81
C HIS A 40 -2.41 -7.80 2.65
N THR A 41 -1.97 -7.55 1.42
CA THR A 41 -2.80 -7.60 0.21
C THR A 41 -3.10 -9.04 -0.22
N PHE A 42 -2.17 -9.97 -0.01
CA PHE A 42 -2.30 -11.34 -0.55
C PHE A 42 -2.37 -12.45 0.50
N ASN A 43 -2.06 -12.17 1.77
CA ASN A 43 -2.23 -13.13 2.85
C ASN A 43 -3.73 -13.37 3.14
N THR A 44 -4.11 -14.63 3.28
CA THR A 44 -5.49 -15.08 3.50
C THR A 44 -5.85 -15.33 4.96
N SER A 45 -5.10 -14.77 5.92
CA SER A 45 -5.40 -14.90 7.35
C SER A 45 -6.84 -14.49 7.72
N ASN A 46 -7.44 -15.20 8.68
CA ASN A 46 -8.88 -15.20 8.93
C ASN A 46 -9.42 -14.07 9.85
N GLY A 47 -8.61 -13.06 10.19
CA GLY A 47 -9.05 -11.90 10.99
C GLY A 47 -10.02 -11.00 10.22
N SER A 48 -11.08 -10.50 10.87
CA SER A 48 -12.03 -9.54 10.26
C SER A 48 -11.34 -8.26 9.80
N GLU A 49 -10.39 -7.75 10.57
CA GLU A 49 -9.56 -6.60 10.21
C GLU A 49 -8.64 -6.92 9.02
N ASN A 50 -7.95 -8.07 9.03
CA ASN A 50 -7.10 -8.49 7.91
C ASN A 50 -7.90 -8.64 6.62
N ARG A 51 -9.10 -9.24 6.67
CA ARG A 51 -9.99 -9.31 5.50
C ARG A 51 -10.38 -7.93 4.98
N ARG A 52 -10.63 -6.97 5.87
CA ARG A 52 -10.93 -5.58 5.52
C ARG A 52 -9.74 -4.88 4.88
N VAL A 53 -8.57 -4.91 5.51
CA VAL A 53 -7.32 -4.32 4.99
C VAL A 53 -7.00 -4.91 3.63
N ARG A 54 -7.04 -6.23 3.50
CA ARG A 54 -6.86 -6.94 2.23
C ARG A 54 -7.79 -6.43 1.14
N SER A 55 -9.09 -6.37 1.42
CA SER A 55 -10.09 -5.89 0.46
C SER A 55 -9.81 -4.46 0.00
N ARG A 56 -9.39 -3.59 0.92
CA ARG A 56 -9.05 -2.19 0.63
C ARG A 56 -7.79 -2.08 -0.23
N LEU A 57 -6.73 -2.78 0.16
CA LEU A 57 -5.46 -2.80 -0.59
C LEU A 57 -5.63 -3.37 -2.00
N CYS A 58 -6.43 -4.43 -2.17
CA CYS A 58 -6.77 -4.95 -3.50
C CYS A 58 -7.49 -3.91 -4.37
N GLN A 59 -8.40 -3.13 -3.79
CA GLN A 59 -9.09 -2.07 -4.54
C GLN A 59 -8.14 -0.93 -4.92
N ILE A 60 -7.26 -0.53 -4.01
CA ILE A 60 -6.23 0.49 -4.27
C ILE A 60 -5.26 0.01 -5.37
N LEU A 61 -4.76 -1.22 -5.28
CA LEU A 61 -3.86 -1.79 -6.28
C LEU A 61 -4.49 -1.84 -7.68
N ARG A 62 -5.80 -2.10 -7.76
CA ARG A 62 -6.54 -2.06 -9.03
C ARG A 62 -6.64 -0.66 -9.65
N LEU A 63 -6.52 0.41 -8.85
CA LEU A 63 -6.48 1.77 -9.38
C LEU A 63 -5.14 2.07 -10.06
N SER A 64 -4.04 1.65 -9.43
CA SER A 64 -2.67 1.86 -9.91
C SER A 64 -1.66 1.19 -8.97
N SER A 65 -0.61 0.61 -9.56
CA SER A 65 0.54 0.10 -8.83
C SER A 65 1.27 1.23 -8.11
N TYR A 66 1.41 2.38 -8.76
CA TYR A 66 2.06 3.55 -8.17
C TYR A 66 1.29 4.08 -6.95
N ILE A 67 -0.04 4.19 -7.03
CA ILE A 67 -0.87 4.55 -5.85
C ILE A 67 -0.66 3.53 -4.73
N CYS A 68 -0.59 2.24 -5.04
CA CYS A 68 -0.33 1.21 -4.04
C CYS A 68 1.02 1.42 -3.33
N ILE A 69 2.08 1.78 -4.07
CA ILE A 69 3.38 2.13 -3.49
C ILE A 69 3.27 3.35 -2.59
N LEU A 70 2.59 4.41 -3.03
CA LEU A 70 2.38 5.61 -2.20
C LEU A 70 1.66 5.25 -0.89
N VAL A 71 0.53 4.54 -0.97
CA VAL A 71 -0.20 4.06 0.21
C VAL A 71 0.69 3.23 1.13
N ALA A 72 1.44 2.27 0.57
CA ALA A 72 2.32 1.40 1.34
C ALA A 72 3.39 2.18 2.11
N THR A 73 3.88 3.27 1.53
CA THR A 73 4.91 4.12 2.16
C THR A 73 4.35 5.23 3.04
N SER A 74 3.03 5.41 3.10
CA SER A 74 2.39 6.50 3.84
C SER A 74 1.46 6.06 4.96
N LEU A 75 0.88 4.86 4.88
CA LEU A 75 -0.14 4.40 5.80
C LEU A 75 0.27 3.09 6.48
N THR A 76 -0.01 3.00 7.77
CA THR A 76 0.11 1.74 8.51
C THR A 76 -1.07 0.81 8.22
N HIS A 77 -0.95 -0.46 8.60
CA HIS A 77 -2.05 -1.42 8.56
C HIS A 77 -3.28 -0.90 9.32
N THR A 78 -3.08 -0.32 10.52
CA THR A 78 -4.14 0.26 11.33
C THR A 78 -4.81 1.44 10.62
N ASP A 79 -4.05 2.32 9.97
CA ASP A 79 -4.63 3.43 9.20
C ASP A 79 -5.53 2.91 8.09
N ILE A 80 -5.03 1.92 7.32
CA ILE A 80 -5.78 1.30 6.23
C ILE A 80 -7.03 0.60 6.73
N ALA A 81 -6.98 -0.06 7.90
CA ALA A 81 -8.13 -0.71 8.53
C ALA A 81 -9.23 0.28 8.94
N HIS A 82 -8.83 1.51 9.29
CA HIS A 82 -9.68 2.53 9.89
C HIS A 82 -9.96 3.74 9.00
N LEU A 83 -9.53 3.73 7.73
CA LEU A 83 -9.99 4.69 6.72
C LEU A 83 -11.53 4.75 6.76
N LYS A 84 -12.05 5.93 7.10
CA LYS A 84 -13.47 6.22 7.20
C LYS A 84 -14.02 6.42 5.79
N ASP A 85 -15.19 5.87 5.53
CA ASP A 85 -15.86 5.99 4.23
C ASP A 85 -14.92 5.64 3.06
N PHE A 86 -14.41 4.40 3.09
CA PHE A 86 -13.46 3.92 2.10
C PHE A 86 -13.92 4.08 0.64
N PRO A 87 -15.22 3.89 0.28
CA PRO A 87 -15.69 4.19 -1.07
C PRO A 87 -15.44 5.64 -1.49
N ALA A 88 -15.74 6.62 -0.63
CA ALA A 88 -15.45 8.02 -0.90
C ALA A 88 -13.94 8.29 -1.02
N CYS A 89 -13.11 7.65 -0.19
CA CYS A 89 -11.66 7.73 -0.33
C CYS A 89 -11.17 7.20 -1.69
N LEU A 90 -11.71 6.06 -2.15
CA LEU A 90 -11.33 5.45 -3.40
C LEU A 90 -11.69 6.35 -4.60
N LEU A 91 -12.87 6.97 -4.56
CA LEU A 91 -13.29 7.97 -5.55
C LEU A 91 -12.36 9.19 -5.54
N GLY A 92 -12.04 9.74 -4.35
CA GLY A 92 -11.14 10.88 -4.23
C GLY A 92 -9.73 10.58 -4.77
N ILE A 93 -9.21 9.37 -4.56
CA ILE A 93 -7.92 8.94 -5.16
C ILE A 93 -8.02 8.90 -6.69
N GLN A 94 -9.12 8.39 -7.24
CA GLN A 94 -9.35 8.35 -8.68
C GLN A 94 -9.37 9.76 -9.27
N GLU A 95 -10.14 10.67 -8.68
CA GLU A 95 -10.19 12.08 -9.09
C GLU A 95 -8.82 12.77 -8.96
N TRP A 96 -8.09 12.52 -7.87
CA TRP A 96 -6.73 13.04 -7.68
C TRP A 96 -5.77 12.55 -8.76
N LYS A 97 -5.85 11.27 -9.13
CA LYS A 97 -5.04 10.69 -10.21
C LYS A 97 -5.37 11.32 -11.57
N ASP A 98 -6.63 11.69 -11.79
CA ASP A 98 -7.05 12.35 -13.03
C ASP A 98 -6.57 13.81 -13.11
N LEU A 99 -6.52 14.51 -11.97
CA LEU A 99 -5.98 15.88 -11.86
C LEU A 99 -4.44 15.94 -11.89
N TYR A 100 -3.78 14.92 -11.33
CA TYR A 100 -2.32 14.82 -11.25
C TYR A 100 -1.86 13.50 -11.89
N PRO A 101 -1.85 13.41 -13.23
CA PRO A 101 -1.58 12.16 -13.93
C PRO A 101 -0.29 11.50 -13.47
N ILE A 102 -0.38 10.18 -13.26
CA ILE A 102 0.77 9.32 -13.03
C ILE A 102 1.39 9.01 -14.39
N THR A 103 2.69 9.24 -14.54
CA THR A 103 3.37 8.98 -15.81
C THR A 103 3.48 7.49 -16.08
N ARG A 104 3.62 7.10 -17.35
CA ARG A 104 3.84 5.69 -17.72
C ARG A 104 5.09 5.11 -17.05
N ASP A 105 6.12 5.91 -16.87
CA ASP A 105 7.36 5.51 -16.21
C ASP A 105 7.17 5.25 -14.72
N GLN A 106 6.42 6.13 -14.02
CA GLN A 106 6.08 5.92 -12.61
C GLN A 106 5.28 4.63 -12.43
N GLU A 107 4.23 4.44 -13.25
CA GLU A 107 3.41 3.25 -13.19
C GLU A 107 4.20 1.99 -13.55
N GLY A 108 5.03 2.04 -14.61
CA GLY A 108 5.85 0.91 -15.05
C GLY A 108 6.88 0.49 -14.00
N ARG A 109 7.55 1.44 -13.33
CA ARG A 109 8.48 1.13 -12.24
C ARG A 109 7.75 0.54 -11.03
N ALA A 110 6.61 1.12 -10.65
CA ALA A 110 5.80 0.57 -9.55
C ALA A 110 5.29 -0.84 -9.87
N ALA A 111 4.83 -1.08 -11.09
CA ALA A 111 4.39 -2.39 -11.55
C ALA A 111 5.53 -3.41 -11.52
N ALA A 112 6.75 -3.02 -11.93
CA ALA A 112 7.92 -3.88 -11.82
C ALA A 112 8.25 -4.27 -10.36
N ILE A 113 8.09 -3.34 -9.42
CA ILE A 113 8.24 -3.63 -7.98
C ILE A 113 7.20 -4.64 -7.51
N ILE A 114 5.93 -4.48 -7.90
CA ILE A 114 4.87 -5.43 -7.55
C ILE A 114 5.14 -6.81 -8.19
N ALA A 115 5.62 -6.86 -9.42
CA ALA A 115 5.98 -8.10 -10.11
C ALA A 115 7.14 -8.85 -9.43
N ASP A 116 8.20 -8.14 -9.00
CA ASP A 116 9.29 -8.73 -8.21
C ASP A 116 8.78 -9.35 -6.90
N LEU A 117 7.80 -8.70 -6.24
CA LEU A 117 7.15 -9.26 -5.05
C LEU A 117 6.26 -10.47 -5.38
N ASP A 118 5.63 -10.49 -6.57
CA ASP A 118 4.88 -11.66 -7.06
C ASP A 118 5.78 -12.88 -7.27
N GLU A 119 6.99 -12.69 -7.80
CA GLU A 119 7.99 -13.76 -7.92
C GLU A 119 8.40 -14.31 -6.54
N GLN A 120 8.44 -13.44 -5.54
CA GLN A 120 8.79 -13.79 -4.16
C GLN A 120 7.59 -14.17 -3.29
N ARG A 121 6.38 -14.25 -3.86
CA ARG A 121 5.10 -14.33 -3.11
C ARG A 121 5.08 -15.45 -2.08
N GLN A 122 5.51 -16.66 -2.46
CA GLN A 122 5.51 -17.81 -1.54
C GLN A 122 6.42 -17.57 -0.34
N THR A 123 7.61 -17.02 -0.57
CA THR A 123 8.57 -16.67 0.50
C THR A 123 8.01 -15.57 1.40
N ILE A 124 7.35 -14.56 0.84
CA ILE A 124 6.74 -13.47 1.62
C ILE A 124 5.60 -13.97 2.49
N ILE A 125 4.71 -14.81 1.94
CA ILE A 125 3.55 -15.33 2.67
C ILE A 125 3.97 -16.36 3.72
N ARG A 126 4.91 -17.26 3.40
CA ARG A 126 5.37 -18.33 4.31
C ARG A 126 6.40 -17.86 5.34
N GLY A 127 7.28 -16.93 4.98
CA GLY A 127 8.35 -16.45 5.87
C GLY A 127 7.83 -15.87 7.18
N ARG A 128 6.64 -15.24 7.18
CA ARG A 128 6.00 -14.75 8.41
C ARG A 128 5.26 -15.84 9.21
N ALA A 129 4.87 -16.94 8.57
CA ALA A 129 4.27 -18.07 9.28
C ALA A 129 5.31 -18.80 10.16
N GLN A 130 6.59 -18.76 9.75
CA GLN A 130 7.70 -19.28 10.57
C GLN A 130 8.03 -18.37 11.76
N ASP A 131 7.99 -17.04 11.59
CA ASP A 131 8.21 -16.10 12.71
C ASP A 131 7.09 -16.14 13.78
N GLN A 132 5.89 -16.61 13.43
CA GLN A 132 4.77 -16.81 14.37
C GLN A 132 4.73 -18.22 14.98
N SER A 133 5.59 -19.14 14.54
CA SER A 133 5.67 -20.51 15.07
C SER A 133 6.79 -20.69 16.11
N THR A 134 7.45 -19.60 16.50
CA THR A 134 8.44 -19.54 17.58
C THR A 134 7.96 -18.58 18.66
N GLU A 135 6.88 -18.95 19.36
CA GLU A 135 6.77 -18.61 20.78
C GLU A 135 7.44 -19.76 21.55
N PRO A 136 8.56 -19.51 22.27
CA PRO A 136 9.08 -20.46 23.24
C PRO A 136 8.22 -20.41 24.51
N SER A 137 7.79 -21.60 24.92
CA SER A 137 7.32 -22.09 26.23
C SER A 137 6.99 -21.11 27.35
#